data_AF-A0A2N0YWU9-F1
#
_entry.id   AF-A0A2N0YWU9-F1
#
_cell.length_a   1.000
_cell.length_b   1.000
_cell.length_c   1.000
_cell.angle_alpha   90.00
_cell.angle_beta   90.00
_cell.angle_gamma   90.00
#
_symmetry.space_group_name_H-M   'P 1'
#
loop_
_entity.id
_entity.type
_entity.pdbx_description
1 polymer ?
#
loop_
_entity_poly.entity_id
_entity_poly.type
_entity_poly.pdbx_seq_one_letter_code
_entity_poly.pdbx_strand_id
1 'polypeptide(L)'
;MQAELQDIIPRKITATFISTFLPAFVFTFWYIYSDIESSYNQGNDFIGWFLVYFMYVFVIILLYGNLVSIAVEFLQRKYVPKQDWLYVIIVSFFGALFGILTINIFAAVTGFLAALVYAALDKMLFKDVFPFNIGCFFLIPIVVVGLIWGYLQISSPKMPAFTEADAVAFLMNGAGTDISYFPKEIGKWEGSVNGYQVTRETNAQKIKKNTYLVTFTEKWKKENEKGQYIISNQVDREGVLEIQHRGDSPPYYK
;
A
#
# COMPACT_ATOMS: atom_id res chain seq x y z
N MET A 1 46.18 7.38 1.12
CA MET A 1 45.38 6.35 0.42
C MET A 1 44.45 5.58 1.34
N GLN A 2 44.88 5.06 2.51
CA GLN A 2 43.97 4.37 3.45
C GLN A 2 42.96 5.29 4.15
N ALA A 3 43.34 6.52 4.51
CA ALA A 3 42.42 7.51 5.09
C ALA A 3 41.32 7.97 4.10
N GLU A 4 41.62 8.02 2.79
CA GLU A 4 40.62 8.38 1.76
C GLU A 4 39.59 7.28 1.47
N LEU A 5 39.91 6.02 1.78
CA LEU A 5 39.01 4.88 1.55
C LEU A 5 38.03 4.68 2.71
N GLN A 6 38.41 5.04 3.94
CA GLN A 6 37.57 4.87 5.13
C GLN A 6 36.36 5.83 5.15
N ASP A 7 36.45 6.99 4.50
CA ASP A 7 35.35 7.97 4.44
C ASP A 7 34.40 7.82 3.24
N ILE A 8 34.72 6.97 2.26
CA ILE A 8 33.90 6.81 1.05
C ILE A 8 32.56 6.12 1.37
N ILE A 9 32.60 5.06 2.17
CA ILE A 9 31.43 4.24 2.49
C ILE A 9 30.38 5.04 3.29
N PRO A 10 30.70 5.65 4.46
CA PRO A 10 29.69 6.37 5.26
C PRO A 10 29.09 7.54 4.48
N ARG A 11 29.89 8.26 3.70
CA ARG A 11 29.46 9.36 2.83
C ARG A 11 28.41 8.92 1.81
N LYS A 12 28.70 7.83 1.09
CA LYS A 12 27.84 7.28 0.04
C LYS A 12 26.55 6.69 0.58
N ILE A 13 26.60 6.00 1.71
CA ILE A 13 25.40 5.49 2.41
C ILE A 13 24.53 6.66 2.86
N THR A 14 25.13 7.72 3.43
CA THR A 14 24.41 8.93 3.86
C THR A 14 23.73 9.60 2.68
N ALA A 15 24.46 9.87 1.59
CA ALA A 15 23.90 10.46 0.38
C ALA A 15 22.76 9.62 -0.21
N THR A 16 22.91 8.29 -0.21
CA THR A 16 21.87 7.34 -0.66
C THR A 16 20.61 7.43 0.18
N PHE A 17 20.75 7.37 1.51
CA PHE A 17 19.63 7.40 2.43
C PHE A 17 18.80 8.67 2.25
N ILE A 18 19.45 9.83 2.22
CA ILE A 18 18.76 11.12 2.10
C ILE A 18 18.17 11.32 0.71
N SER A 19 18.89 10.97 -0.35
CA SER A 19 18.40 11.17 -1.72
C SER A 19 17.19 10.30 -2.07
N THR A 20 17.00 9.17 -1.36
CA THR A 20 15.87 8.27 -1.56
C THR A 20 14.53 8.90 -1.13
N PHE A 21 14.52 9.82 -0.17
CA PHE A 21 13.28 10.46 0.29
C PHE A 21 12.57 11.21 -0.84
N LEU A 22 13.30 11.94 -1.68
CA LEU A 22 12.73 12.72 -2.77
C LEU A 22 11.87 11.88 -3.74
N PRO A 23 12.42 10.85 -4.41
CA PRO A 23 11.63 10.00 -5.30
C PRO A 23 10.54 9.24 -4.53
N ALA A 24 10.79 8.79 -3.29
CA ALA A 24 9.76 8.12 -2.49
C ALA A 24 8.54 9.03 -2.24
N PHE A 25 8.75 10.31 -1.88
CA PHE A 25 7.66 11.28 -1.76
C PHE A 25 6.94 11.47 -3.09
N VAL A 26 7.69 11.71 -4.18
CA VAL A 26 7.11 11.96 -5.51
C VAL A 26 6.21 10.80 -5.96
N PHE A 27 6.68 9.55 -5.82
CA PHE A 27 5.88 8.38 -6.20
C PHE A 27 4.69 8.16 -5.26
N THR A 28 4.85 8.38 -3.96
CA THR A 28 3.75 8.22 -3.00
C THR A 28 2.64 9.24 -3.25
N PHE A 29 2.98 10.50 -3.45
CA PHE A 29 1.98 11.53 -3.76
C PHE A 29 1.32 11.31 -5.12
N TRP A 30 2.09 10.86 -6.11
CA TRP A 30 1.53 10.49 -7.41
C TRP A 30 0.51 9.35 -7.26
N TYR A 31 0.84 8.32 -6.48
CA TYR A 31 -0.05 7.19 -6.22
C TYR A 31 -1.35 7.63 -5.54
N ILE A 32 -1.24 8.35 -4.41
CA ILE A 32 -2.41 8.81 -3.64
C ILE A 32 -3.31 9.73 -4.47
N TYR A 33 -2.72 10.61 -5.30
CA TYR A 33 -3.51 11.53 -6.13
C TYR A 33 -4.17 10.84 -7.32
N SER A 34 -3.55 9.77 -7.84
CA SER A 34 -4.08 9.03 -8.99
C SER A 34 -5.17 8.04 -8.59
N ASP A 35 -5.24 7.64 -7.33
CA ASP A 35 -6.28 6.76 -6.82
C ASP A 35 -7.55 7.57 -6.50
N ILE A 36 -8.56 7.43 -7.36
CA ILE A 36 -9.83 8.18 -7.31
C ILE A 36 -10.72 7.67 -6.16
N GLU A 37 -10.48 6.45 -5.67
CA GLU A 37 -11.20 5.87 -4.55
C GLU A 37 -10.60 6.37 -3.22
N SER A 38 -10.97 7.61 -2.87
CA SER A 38 -10.78 8.25 -1.56
C SER A 38 -10.64 7.24 -0.42
N SER A 39 -9.41 6.88 -0.09
CA SER A 39 -9.14 5.93 0.97
C SER A 39 -9.40 6.57 2.33
N TYR A 40 -10.12 5.86 3.19
CA TYR A 40 -10.18 6.19 4.61
C TYR A 40 -8.79 5.94 5.22
N ASN A 41 -8.34 6.79 6.15
CA ASN A 41 -6.99 6.71 6.74
C ASN A 41 -5.84 6.98 5.74
N GLN A 42 -5.94 8.08 4.97
CA GLN A 42 -4.92 8.50 3.99
C GLN A 42 -3.51 8.62 4.59
N GLY A 43 -3.39 8.90 5.89
CA GLY A 43 -2.10 8.88 6.57
C GLY A 43 -1.47 7.48 6.53
N ASN A 44 -2.22 6.44 6.90
CA ASN A 44 -1.71 5.07 6.91
C ASN A 44 -1.33 4.60 5.50
N ASP A 45 -2.15 4.92 4.49
CA ASP A 45 -1.84 4.58 3.11
C ASP A 45 -0.57 5.31 2.64
N PHE A 46 -0.43 6.58 3.00
CA PHE A 46 0.80 7.33 2.75
C PHE A 46 2.02 6.67 3.34
N ILE A 47 2.02 6.31 4.63
CA ILE A 47 3.17 5.62 5.23
C ILE A 47 3.42 4.27 4.55
N GLY A 48 2.37 3.49 4.29
CA GLY A 48 2.49 2.18 3.65
C GLY A 48 3.20 2.27 2.29
N TRP A 49 2.67 3.10 1.39
CA TRP A 49 3.24 3.28 0.06
C TRP A 49 4.58 4.00 0.08
N PHE A 50 4.77 4.97 0.97
CA PHE A 50 6.05 5.61 1.18
C PHE A 50 7.13 4.60 1.53
N LEU A 51 6.89 3.67 2.46
CA LEU A 51 7.85 2.65 2.84
C LEU A 51 8.16 1.70 1.67
N VAL A 52 7.16 1.30 0.89
CA VAL A 52 7.34 0.46 -0.30
C VAL A 52 8.25 1.15 -1.32
N TYR A 53 7.94 2.41 -1.69
CA TYR A 53 8.76 3.17 -2.63
C TYR A 53 10.14 3.50 -2.08
N PHE A 54 10.23 3.83 -0.79
CA PHE A 54 11.50 4.09 -0.12
C PHE A 54 12.40 2.86 -0.21
N MET A 55 11.93 1.66 0.14
CA MET A 55 12.73 0.44 0.04
C MET A 55 13.17 0.16 -1.40
N TYR A 56 12.26 0.25 -2.36
CA TYR A 56 12.55 -0.06 -3.76
C TYR A 56 13.61 0.89 -4.34
N VAL A 57 13.40 2.20 -4.16
CA VAL A 57 14.33 3.22 -4.67
C VAL A 57 15.65 3.22 -3.90
N PHE A 58 15.61 2.96 -2.59
CA PHE A 58 16.81 2.84 -1.76
C PHE A 58 17.75 1.78 -2.32
N VAL A 59 17.24 0.58 -2.63
CA VAL A 59 18.06 -0.51 -3.19
C VAL A 59 18.65 -0.13 -4.54
N ILE A 60 17.88 0.54 -5.41
CA ILE A 60 18.37 1.00 -6.72
C ILE A 60 19.51 2.00 -6.55
N ILE A 61 19.34 3.04 -5.73
CA ILE A 61 20.39 4.04 -5.52
C ILE A 61 21.59 3.41 -4.81
N LEU A 62 21.35 2.54 -3.82
CA LEU A 62 22.39 1.87 -3.05
C LEU A 62 23.31 1.03 -3.95
N LEU A 63 22.74 0.26 -4.88
CA LEU A 63 23.51 -0.62 -5.75
C LEU A 63 23.97 0.10 -7.02
N TYR A 64 23.02 0.54 -7.85
CA TYR A 64 23.31 1.14 -9.15
C TYR A 64 23.88 2.55 -9.01
N GLY A 65 23.25 3.40 -8.20
CA GLY A 65 23.65 4.79 -8.01
C GLY A 65 25.09 4.91 -7.49
N ASN A 66 25.43 4.14 -6.44
CA ASN A 66 26.80 4.12 -5.92
C ASN A 66 27.81 3.55 -6.90
N LEU A 67 27.48 2.50 -7.66
CA LEU A 67 28.38 1.94 -8.68
C LEU A 67 28.73 2.98 -9.75
N VAL A 68 27.71 3.65 -10.30
CA VAL A 68 27.92 4.73 -11.28
C VAL A 68 28.72 5.87 -10.67
N SER A 69 28.34 6.31 -9.47
CA SER A 69 29.04 7.36 -8.74
C SER A 69 30.53 7.06 -8.55
N ILE A 70 30.89 5.85 -8.11
CA ILE A 70 32.29 5.44 -7.93
C ILE A 70 33.04 5.45 -9.27
N ALA A 71 32.43 4.93 -10.34
CA ALA A 71 33.04 4.92 -11.66
C ALA A 71 33.30 6.34 -12.19
N VAL A 72 32.32 7.24 -12.05
CA VAL A 72 32.45 8.64 -12.46
C VAL A 72 33.46 9.38 -11.58
N GLU A 73 33.47 9.14 -10.28
CA GLU A 73 34.47 9.72 -9.35
C GLU A 73 35.89 9.29 -9.72
N PHE A 74 36.08 8.01 -10.08
CA PHE A 74 37.37 7.50 -10.56
C PHE A 74 37.82 8.20 -11.85
N LEU A 75 36.92 8.32 -12.84
CA LEU A 75 37.20 9.04 -14.09
C LEU A 75 37.49 10.52 -13.84
N GLN A 76 36.72 11.17 -12.97
CA GLN A 76 36.90 12.58 -12.60
C GLN A 76 38.28 12.81 -12.00
N ARG A 77 38.70 11.99 -11.02
CA ARG A 77 40.02 12.10 -10.38
C ARG A 77 41.16 11.92 -11.38
N LYS A 78 40.98 11.05 -12.38
CA LYS A 78 41.99 10.78 -13.40
C LYS A 78 42.14 11.89 -14.45
N TYR A 79 41.03 12.45 -14.93
CA TYR A 79 41.06 13.35 -16.09
C TYR A 79 40.77 14.83 -15.75
N VAL A 80 39.93 15.09 -14.75
CA VAL A 80 39.39 16.44 -14.46
C VAL A 80 39.20 16.70 -12.95
N PRO A 81 40.26 16.59 -12.14
CA PRO A 81 40.16 16.54 -10.67
C PRO A 81 39.58 17.80 -10.02
N LYS A 82 39.57 18.95 -10.71
CA LYS A 82 39.08 20.24 -10.17
C LYS A 82 37.61 20.54 -10.50
N GLN A 83 36.95 19.75 -11.35
CA GLN A 83 35.64 20.09 -11.93
C GLN A 83 34.51 19.26 -11.31
N ASP A 84 34.13 19.57 -10.06
CA ASP A 84 33.07 18.83 -9.35
C ASP A 84 31.69 18.96 -9.95
N TRP A 85 31.40 20.08 -10.62
CA TRP A 85 30.12 20.27 -11.30
C TRP A 85 29.91 19.23 -12.42
N LEU A 86 31.00 18.79 -13.07
CA LEU A 86 30.93 17.79 -14.14
C LEU A 86 30.51 16.43 -13.59
N TYR A 87 31.04 16.04 -12.42
CA TYR A 87 30.62 14.83 -11.72
C TYR A 87 29.11 14.83 -11.45
N VAL A 88 28.59 15.94 -10.91
CA VAL A 88 27.16 16.08 -10.60
C VAL A 88 26.31 15.90 -11.85
N ILE A 89 26.67 16.56 -12.95
CA ILE A 89 25.93 16.48 -14.20
C ILE A 89 25.93 15.05 -14.77
N ILE A 90 27.12 14.42 -14.86
CA ILE A 90 27.24 13.06 -15.44
C ILE A 90 26.41 12.07 -14.64
N VAL A 91 26.55 12.05 -13.30
CA VAL A 91 25.79 11.15 -12.43
C VAL A 91 24.28 11.40 -12.56
N SER A 92 23.85 12.66 -12.66
CA SER A 92 22.44 13.02 -12.84
C SER A 92 21.86 12.45 -14.13
N PHE A 93 22.60 12.52 -15.24
CA PHE A 93 22.18 11.93 -16.52
C PHE A 93 22.05 10.41 -16.45
N PHE A 94 22.95 9.72 -15.74
CA PHE A 94 22.79 8.29 -15.49
C PHE A 94 21.55 7.98 -14.63
N GLY A 95 21.16 8.87 -13.72
CA GLY A 95 19.90 8.76 -12.99
C GLY A 95 18.67 8.73 -13.88
N ALA A 96 18.70 9.46 -15.01
CA ALA A 96 17.60 9.45 -15.98
C ALA A 96 17.51 8.13 -16.76
N LEU A 97 18.61 7.36 -16.85
CA LEU A 97 18.73 6.19 -17.72
C LEU A 97 17.64 5.15 -17.43
N PHE A 98 17.32 4.91 -16.15
CA PHE A 98 16.29 3.94 -15.78
C PHE A 98 14.92 4.31 -16.37
N GLY A 99 14.51 5.58 -16.25
CA GLY A 99 13.25 6.04 -16.83
C GLY A 99 13.23 5.99 -18.35
N ILE A 100 14.35 6.32 -19.00
CA ILE A 100 14.51 6.23 -20.46
C ILE A 100 14.35 4.79 -20.94
N LEU A 101 14.98 3.82 -20.27
CA LEU A 101 14.88 2.39 -20.61
C LEU A 101 13.45 1.86 -20.48
N THR A 102 12.69 2.38 -19.51
CA THR A 102 11.27 2.03 -19.32
C THR A 102 10.30 2.87 -20.15
N ILE A 103 10.79 3.79 -21.00
CA ILE A 103 9.99 4.72 -21.82
C ILE A 103 8.99 5.49 -20.94
N ASN A 104 9.40 5.86 -19.72
CA ASN A 104 8.56 6.58 -18.77
C ASN A 104 9.23 7.92 -18.43
N ILE A 105 8.67 9.01 -18.99
CA ILE A 105 9.22 10.36 -18.81
C ILE A 105 9.18 10.81 -17.34
N PHE A 106 8.13 10.43 -16.60
CA PHE A 106 8.00 10.76 -15.18
C PHE A 106 9.09 10.07 -14.35
N ALA A 107 9.35 8.79 -14.62
CA ALA A 107 10.44 8.06 -14.00
C ALA A 107 11.82 8.62 -14.40
N ALA A 108 11.99 9.07 -15.65
CA ALA A 108 13.25 9.63 -16.13
C ALA A 108 13.58 10.96 -15.43
N VAL A 109 12.60 11.86 -15.34
CA VAL A 109 12.75 13.15 -14.65
C VAL A 109 12.97 12.92 -13.16
N THR A 110 12.21 12.02 -12.52
CA THR A 110 12.36 11.72 -11.10
C THR A 110 13.72 11.10 -10.78
N GLY A 111 14.18 10.16 -11.63
CA GLY A 111 15.51 9.54 -11.51
C GLY A 111 16.64 10.54 -11.70
N PHE A 112 16.52 11.47 -12.67
CA PHE A 112 17.47 12.56 -12.86
C PHE A 112 17.57 13.45 -11.60
N LEU A 113 16.42 13.89 -11.06
CA LEU A 113 16.39 14.75 -9.87
C LEU A 113 16.94 14.03 -8.63
N ALA A 114 16.61 12.74 -8.44
CA ALA A 114 17.15 11.95 -7.36
C ALA A 114 18.68 11.81 -7.44
N ALA A 115 19.21 11.56 -8.65
CA ALA A 115 20.65 11.48 -8.88
C ALA A 115 21.36 12.83 -8.74
N LEU A 116 20.71 13.93 -9.11
CA LEU A 116 21.20 15.29 -8.89
C LEU A 116 21.38 15.57 -7.39
N VAL A 117 20.34 15.30 -6.59
CA VAL A 117 20.39 15.46 -5.13
C VAL A 117 21.46 14.54 -4.53
N TYR A 118 21.49 13.27 -4.94
CA TYR A 118 22.51 12.32 -4.50
C TYR A 118 23.93 12.84 -4.78
N ALA A 119 24.23 13.26 -6.01
CA ALA A 119 25.57 13.65 -6.41
C ALA A 119 26.01 14.97 -5.75
N ALA A 120 25.07 15.91 -5.56
CA ALA A 120 25.32 17.12 -4.81
C ALA A 120 25.64 16.81 -3.34
N LEU A 121 24.84 15.97 -2.69
CA LEU A 121 25.05 15.54 -1.30
C LEU A 121 26.38 14.80 -1.13
N ASP A 122 26.71 13.86 -2.01
CA ASP A 122 27.98 13.12 -1.98
C ASP A 122 29.18 14.08 -2.02
N LYS A 123 29.12 15.13 -2.85
CA LYS A 123 30.18 16.16 -2.94
C LYS A 123 30.21 17.13 -1.77
N MET A 124 29.05 17.52 -1.24
CA MET A 124 28.98 18.38 -0.06
C MET A 124 29.54 17.69 1.17
N LEU A 125 29.23 16.39 1.34
CA LEU A 125 29.78 15.56 2.41
C LEU A 125 31.27 15.32 2.21
N PHE A 126 31.77 15.14 0.98
CA PHE A 126 33.21 14.99 0.73
C PHE A 126 34.03 16.23 1.11
N LYS A 127 33.42 17.42 1.01
CA LYS A 127 34.06 18.71 1.29
C LYS A 127 33.79 19.22 2.71
N ASP A 128 33.10 18.44 3.54
CA ASP A 128 32.68 18.82 4.89
C ASP A 128 32.04 20.22 4.97
N VAL A 129 31.25 20.59 3.96
CA VAL A 129 30.66 21.94 3.85
C VAL A 129 29.42 22.11 4.72
N PHE A 130 28.97 21.06 5.41
CA PHE A 130 27.78 21.14 6.24
C PHE A 130 28.08 21.87 7.56
N PRO A 131 27.40 23.01 7.83
CA PRO A 131 27.62 23.78 9.05
C PRO A 131 26.96 23.16 10.29
N PHE A 132 26.22 22.06 10.12
CA PHE A 132 25.46 21.38 11.17
C PHE A 132 25.98 19.96 11.40
N ASN A 133 25.73 19.43 12.59
CA ASN A 133 26.01 18.03 12.89
C ASN A 133 25.22 17.12 11.93
N ILE A 134 25.92 16.23 11.22
CA ILE A 134 25.36 15.31 10.20
C ILE A 134 24.17 14.53 10.76
N GLY A 135 24.15 14.23 12.07
CA GLY A 135 23.03 13.58 12.75
C GLY A 135 21.69 14.32 12.64
N CYS A 136 21.68 15.66 12.64
CA CYS A 136 20.45 16.44 12.45
C CYS A 136 19.90 16.32 11.03
N PHE A 137 20.77 16.06 10.05
CA PHE A 137 20.39 15.95 8.65
C PHE A 137 19.55 14.69 8.38
N PHE A 138 19.76 13.62 9.17
CA PHE A 138 18.93 12.41 9.13
C PHE A 138 17.53 12.62 9.72
N LEU A 139 17.39 13.53 10.68
CA LEU A 139 16.10 13.75 11.37
C LEU A 139 15.13 14.56 10.52
N ILE A 140 15.62 15.52 9.72
CA ILE A 140 14.79 16.39 8.88
C ILE A 140 13.80 15.58 8.01
N PRO A 141 14.24 14.64 7.16
CA PRO A 141 13.31 13.91 6.30
C PRO A 141 12.34 13.03 7.10
N ILE A 142 12.76 12.47 8.24
CA ILE A 142 11.90 11.65 9.12
C ILE A 142 10.79 12.52 9.73
N VAL A 143 11.13 13.71 10.23
CA VAL A 143 10.16 14.67 10.77
C VAL A 143 9.17 15.09 9.69
N VAL A 144 9.65 15.35 8.46
CA VAL A 144 8.77 15.69 7.32
C VAL A 144 7.78 14.56 7.02
N VAL A 145 8.22 13.29 7.01
CA VAL A 145 7.31 12.14 6.87
C VAL A 145 6.25 12.13 7.97
N GLY A 146 6.65 12.32 9.22
CA GLY A 146 5.72 12.35 10.36
C GLY A 146 4.70 13.49 10.29
N LEU A 147 5.13 14.68 9.84
CA LEU A 147 4.24 15.84 9.66
C LEU A 147 3.24 15.61 8.53
N ILE A 148 3.67 15.06 7.39
CA ILE A 148 2.78 14.74 6.26
C ILE A 148 1.78 13.67 6.67
N TRP A 149 2.24 12.59 7.31
CA TRP A 149 1.36 11.55 7.84
C TRP A 149 0.31 12.13 8.79
N GLY A 150 0.72 12.95 9.76
CA GLY A 150 -0.20 13.56 10.72
C GLY A 150 -1.23 14.46 10.05
N TYR A 151 -0.79 15.28 9.09
CA TYR A 151 -1.69 16.12 8.30
C TYR A 151 -2.73 15.30 7.52
N LEU A 152 -2.30 14.25 6.82
CA LEU A 152 -3.17 13.38 6.04
C LEU A 152 -4.14 12.60 6.94
N GLN A 153 -3.68 12.12 8.10
CA GLN A 153 -4.53 11.38 9.04
C GLN A 153 -5.61 12.27 9.66
N ILE A 154 -5.28 13.52 10.00
CA ILE A 154 -6.25 14.48 10.58
C ILE A 154 -7.26 14.95 9.52
N SER A 155 -6.80 15.14 8.27
CA SER A 155 -7.65 15.62 7.17
C SER A 155 -8.48 14.51 6.53
N SER A 156 -8.21 13.24 6.85
CA SER A 156 -8.92 12.09 6.30
C SER A 156 -10.40 12.09 6.70
N PRO A 157 -11.31 11.73 5.78
CA PRO A 157 -12.70 11.48 6.12
C PRO A 157 -12.80 10.41 7.22
N LYS A 158 -13.73 10.61 8.17
CA LYS A 158 -14.03 9.56 9.15
C LYS A 158 -14.58 8.34 8.42
N MET A 159 -14.05 7.17 8.76
CA MET A 159 -14.55 5.91 8.24
C MET A 159 -16.06 5.79 8.54
N PRO A 160 -16.92 5.47 7.54
CA PRO A 160 -18.36 5.33 7.77
C PRO A 160 -18.61 4.21 8.77
N ALA A 161 -19.73 4.25 9.49
CA ALA A 161 -20.11 3.14 10.35
C ALA A 161 -20.34 1.88 9.50
N PHE A 162 -19.93 0.71 10.01
CA PHE A 162 -20.25 -0.57 9.37
C PHE A 162 -21.70 -0.93 9.75
N THR A 163 -22.57 -1.14 8.76
CA THR A 163 -24.01 -1.36 8.96
C THR A 163 -24.42 -2.82 8.76
N GLU A 164 -25.66 -3.15 9.12
CA GLU A 164 -26.26 -4.48 8.88
C GLU A 164 -26.32 -4.80 7.38
N ALA A 165 -26.66 -3.80 6.55
CA ALA A 165 -26.68 -3.94 5.10
C ALA A 165 -25.28 -4.20 4.54
N ASP A 166 -24.25 -3.51 5.06
CA ASP A 166 -22.86 -3.73 4.63
C ASP A 166 -22.38 -5.15 4.97
N ALA A 167 -22.78 -5.69 6.13
CA ALA A 167 -22.44 -7.05 6.54
C ALA A 167 -23.07 -8.11 5.63
N VAL A 168 -24.33 -7.92 5.22
CA VAL A 168 -25.00 -8.81 4.25
C VAL A 168 -24.33 -8.68 2.88
N ALA A 169 -24.10 -7.45 2.40
CA ALA A 169 -23.46 -7.21 1.11
C ALA A 169 -22.05 -7.79 1.04
N PHE A 170 -21.27 -7.69 2.12
CA PHE A 170 -19.93 -8.28 2.22
C PHE A 170 -19.97 -9.80 2.00
N LEU A 171 -20.88 -10.50 2.68
CA LEU A 171 -21.04 -11.94 2.51
C LEU A 171 -21.53 -12.31 1.11
N MET A 172 -22.47 -11.55 0.55
CA MET A 172 -23.02 -11.83 -0.78
C MET A 172 -22.01 -11.57 -1.92
N ASN A 173 -21.09 -10.62 -1.75
CA ASN A 173 -20.03 -10.34 -2.72
C ASN A 173 -18.85 -11.32 -2.63
N GLY A 174 -18.58 -11.88 -1.44
CA GLY A 174 -17.54 -12.88 -1.20
C GLY A 174 -18.02 -14.35 -1.28
N ALA A 175 -19.29 -14.57 -1.58
CA ALA A 175 -19.95 -15.87 -1.45
C ALA A 175 -19.46 -16.95 -2.44
N GLY A 176 -19.19 -18.15 -1.93
CA GLY A 176 -19.28 -19.39 -2.69
C GLY A 176 -20.74 -19.75 -3.07
N THR A 177 -20.94 -20.88 -3.74
CA THR A 177 -22.25 -21.31 -4.29
C THR A 177 -23.39 -21.36 -3.28
N ASP A 178 -23.10 -21.62 -2.01
CA ASP A 178 -24.08 -22.10 -1.03
C ASP A 178 -25.00 -21.01 -0.44
N ILE A 179 -24.59 -19.74 -0.49
CA ILE A 179 -25.43 -18.60 -0.06
C ILE A 179 -25.96 -17.76 -1.24
N SER A 180 -25.59 -18.12 -2.48
CA SER A 180 -25.98 -17.38 -3.70
C SER A 180 -27.49 -17.35 -3.96
N TYR A 181 -28.21 -18.35 -3.43
CA TYR A 181 -29.64 -18.52 -3.62
C TYR A 181 -30.52 -17.76 -2.61
N PHE A 182 -29.90 -17.11 -1.62
CA PHE A 182 -30.59 -16.31 -0.61
C PHE A 182 -30.82 -14.87 -1.09
N PRO A 183 -31.78 -14.15 -0.49
CA PRO A 183 -31.95 -12.72 -0.73
C PRO A 183 -30.64 -11.94 -0.52
N LYS A 184 -30.30 -11.07 -1.49
CA LYS A 184 -29.10 -10.21 -1.45
C LYS A 184 -29.19 -9.08 -0.43
N GLU A 185 -30.40 -8.78 0.00
CA GLU A 185 -30.72 -7.78 1.02
C GLU A 185 -31.47 -8.46 2.17
N ILE A 186 -31.54 -7.78 3.32
CA ILE A 186 -32.31 -8.25 4.47
C ILE A 186 -33.77 -8.40 4.04
N GLY A 187 -34.31 -9.60 4.19
CA GLY A 187 -35.65 -9.90 3.73
C GLY A 187 -35.90 -11.38 3.48
N LYS A 188 -37.03 -11.65 2.85
CA LYS A 188 -37.57 -12.98 2.68
C LYS A 188 -37.95 -13.23 1.22
N TRP A 189 -37.63 -14.41 0.74
CA TRP A 189 -38.06 -14.92 -0.55
C TRP A 189 -38.86 -16.21 -0.35
N GLU A 190 -39.93 -16.37 -1.12
CA GLU A 190 -40.77 -17.55 -1.11
C GLU A 190 -40.99 -18.02 -2.55
N GLY A 191 -40.94 -19.33 -2.78
CA GLY A 191 -41.14 -19.90 -4.10
C GLY A 191 -41.24 -21.42 -4.08
N SER A 192 -41.27 -22.01 -5.27
CA SER A 192 -41.27 -23.46 -5.44
C SER A 192 -40.00 -23.89 -6.17
N VAL A 193 -39.32 -24.91 -5.64
CA VAL A 193 -38.10 -25.49 -6.24
C VAL A 193 -38.28 -27.01 -6.28
N ASN A 194 -38.25 -27.62 -7.47
CA ASN A 194 -38.44 -29.08 -7.66
C ASN A 194 -39.68 -29.66 -6.93
N GLY A 195 -40.75 -28.86 -6.85
CA GLY A 195 -42.01 -29.22 -6.18
C GLY A 195 -42.01 -29.07 -4.65
N TYR A 196 -40.94 -28.51 -4.05
CA TYR A 196 -40.92 -28.10 -2.64
C TYR A 196 -41.34 -26.64 -2.53
N GLN A 197 -42.20 -26.32 -1.57
CA GLN A 197 -42.43 -24.94 -1.15
C GLN A 197 -41.24 -24.51 -0.28
N VAL A 198 -40.47 -23.53 -0.75
CA VAL A 198 -39.23 -23.07 -0.14
C VAL A 198 -39.39 -21.63 0.32
N THR A 199 -38.90 -21.36 1.52
CA THR A 199 -38.80 -20.03 2.10
C THR A 199 -37.34 -19.79 2.46
N ARG A 200 -36.75 -18.73 1.91
CA ARG A 200 -35.40 -18.27 2.24
C ARG A 200 -35.47 -16.92 2.91
N GLU A 201 -34.69 -16.73 3.96
CA GLU A 201 -34.67 -15.50 4.74
C GLU A 201 -33.23 -15.12 5.04
N THR A 202 -32.91 -13.84 4.82
CA THR A 202 -31.64 -13.21 5.19
C THR A 202 -31.92 -12.19 6.29
N ASN A 203 -31.28 -12.36 7.44
CA ASN A 203 -31.41 -11.46 8.58
C ASN A 203 -30.01 -11.05 9.07
N ALA A 204 -29.88 -9.84 9.61
CA ALA A 204 -28.65 -9.36 10.21
C ALA A 204 -28.96 -8.71 11.56
N GLN A 205 -28.20 -9.08 12.59
CA GLN A 205 -28.36 -8.53 13.93
C GLN A 205 -27.02 -8.08 14.49
N LYS A 206 -26.98 -6.87 15.06
CA LYS A 206 -25.79 -6.38 15.77
C LYS A 206 -25.51 -7.18 17.05
N ILE A 207 -24.32 -7.76 17.15
CA ILE A 207 -23.85 -8.43 18.39
C ILE A 207 -22.89 -7.53 19.17
N LYS A 208 -22.00 -6.83 18.48
CA LYS A 208 -20.99 -5.92 19.08
C LYS A 208 -20.82 -4.66 18.22
N LYS A 209 -20.00 -3.73 18.68
CA LYS A 209 -19.63 -2.55 17.88
C LYS A 209 -18.94 -3.01 16.59
N ASN A 210 -19.54 -2.68 15.44
CA ASN A 210 -19.09 -3.10 14.11
C ASN A 210 -19.03 -4.62 13.88
N THR A 211 -19.80 -5.41 14.65
CA THR A 211 -19.89 -6.87 14.45
C THR A 211 -21.35 -7.30 14.38
N TYR A 212 -21.68 -8.04 13.34
CA TYR A 212 -23.03 -8.45 13.00
C TYR A 212 -23.12 -9.97 12.84
N LEU A 213 -24.21 -10.55 13.33
CA LEU A 213 -24.61 -11.92 13.02
C LEU A 213 -25.51 -11.86 11.79
N VAL A 214 -25.04 -12.39 10.66
CA VAL A 214 -25.87 -12.57 9.48
C VAL A 214 -26.36 -14.00 9.46
N THR A 215 -27.68 -14.18 9.48
CA THR A 215 -28.32 -15.49 9.50
C THR A 215 -29.12 -15.71 8.23
N PHE A 216 -28.76 -16.76 7.52
CA PHE A 216 -29.49 -17.28 6.36
C PHE A 216 -30.31 -18.47 6.81
N THR A 217 -31.62 -18.42 6.60
CA THR A 217 -32.54 -19.49 6.98
C THR A 217 -33.30 -19.97 5.75
N GLU A 218 -33.15 -21.24 5.42
CA GLU A 218 -33.92 -21.93 4.39
C GLU A 218 -34.85 -22.94 5.04
N LYS A 219 -36.14 -22.84 4.73
CA LYS A 219 -37.17 -23.78 5.17
C LYS A 219 -37.83 -24.36 3.93
N TRP A 220 -38.02 -25.68 3.90
CA TRP A 220 -38.72 -26.33 2.80
C TRP A 220 -39.81 -27.27 3.32
N LYS A 221 -40.83 -27.45 2.49
CA LYS A 221 -41.94 -28.37 2.74
C LYS A 221 -42.45 -28.99 1.44
N LYS A 222 -42.66 -30.30 1.45
CA LYS A 222 -43.36 -31.06 0.39
C LYS A 222 -44.10 -32.22 1.02
N GLU A 223 -45.43 -32.21 0.93
CA GLU A 223 -46.29 -33.22 1.55
C GLU A 223 -45.99 -33.42 3.06
N ASN A 224 -45.40 -34.57 3.44
CA ASN A 224 -45.00 -34.92 4.81
C ASN A 224 -43.54 -34.58 5.14
N GLU A 225 -42.74 -34.19 4.15
CA GLU A 225 -41.34 -33.83 4.34
C GLU A 225 -41.22 -32.34 4.61
N LYS A 226 -40.54 -32.00 5.71
CA LYS A 226 -40.19 -30.63 6.07
C LYS A 226 -38.79 -30.60 6.65
N GLY A 227 -38.08 -29.52 6.43
CA GLY A 227 -36.77 -29.33 7.01
C GLY A 227 -36.40 -27.86 7.08
N GLN A 228 -35.32 -27.60 7.80
CA GLN A 228 -34.75 -26.28 7.94
C GLN A 228 -33.24 -26.39 7.90
N TYR A 229 -32.62 -25.43 7.21
CA TYR A 229 -31.19 -25.24 7.14
C TYR A 229 -30.87 -23.81 7.54
N ILE A 230 -29.88 -23.63 8.41
CA ILE A 230 -29.48 -22.33 8.94
C ILE A 230 -27.97 -22.19 8.78
N ILE A 231 -27.55 -21.08 8.18
CA ILE A 231 -26.14 -20.64 8.14
C ILE A 231 -26.07 -19.34 8.93
N SER A 232 -25.22 -19.28 9.94
CA SER A 232 -24.96 -18.06 10.71
C SER A 232 -23.51 -17.67 10.56
N ASN A 233 -23.28 -16.43 10.14
CA ASN A 233 -21.95 -15.86 9.94
C ASN A 233 -21.78 -14.67 10.87
N GLN A 234 -20.76 -14.71 11.72
CA GLN A 234 -20.35 -13.53 12.47
C GLN A 234 -19.36 -12.74 11.61
N VAL A 235 -19.69 -11.49 11.30
CA VAL A 235 -18.94 -10.66 10.34
C VAL A 235 -18.64 -9.31 10.96
N ASP A 236 -17.43 -8.83 10.74
CA ASP A 236 -17.05 -7.44 10.92
C ASP A 236 -16.50 -6.86 9.60
N ARG A 237 -15.93 -5.66 9.67
CA ARG A 237 -15.39 -5.01 8.47
C ARG A 237 -14.10 -5.66 7.95
N GLU A 238 -13.39 -6.44 8.77
CA GLU A 238 -12.13 -7.10 8.40
C GLU A 238 -12.37 -8.51 7.82
N GLY A 239 -13.46 -9.18 8.21
CA GLY A 239 -13.87 -10.41 7.57
C GLY A 239 -14.91 -11.23 8.33
N VAL A 240 -14.96 -12.52 7.97
CA VAL A 240 -15.80 -13.50 8.65
C VAL A 240 -15.04 -14.07 9.84
N LEU A 241 -15.59 -13.90 11.03
CA LEU A 241 -15.02 -14.35 12.28
C LEU A 241 -15.40 -15.80 12.60
N GLU A 242 -16.64 -16.18 12.30
CA GLU A 242 -17.18 -17.50 12.61
C GLU A 242 -18.31 -17.88 11.65
N ILE A 243 -18.34 -19.17 11.27
CA ILE A 243 -19.40 -19.76 10.45
C ILE A 243 -20.01 -20.95 11.22
N GLN A 244 -21.33 -20.94 11.38
CA GLN A 244 -22.07 -22.04 11.99
C GLN A 244 -23.14 -22.55 11.03
N HIS A 245 -23.18 -23.87 10.85
CA HIS A 245 -24.22 -24.57 10.10
C HIS A 245 -25.11 -25.35 11.06
N ARG A 246 -26.43 -25.26 10.90
CA ARG A 246 -27.41 -26.03 11.68
C ARG A 246 -28.54 -26.53 10.79
N GLY A 247 -29.06 -27.70 11.14
CA GLY A 247 -30.17 -28.33 10.41
C GLY A 247 -29.69 -29.22 9.27
N ASP A 248 -30.64 -29.65 8.45
CA ASP A 248 -30.41 -30.64 7.40
C ASP A 248 -30.07 -29.96 6.07
N SER A 249 -29.29 -30.60 5.19
CA SER A 249 -29.10 -30.07 3.84
C SER A 249 -30.38 -30.27 3.01
N PRO A 250 -30.82 -29.28 2.21
CA PRO A 250 -32.03 -29.42 1.40
C PRO A 250 -31.94 -30.62 0.44
N PRO A 251 -33.00 -31.44 0.33
CA PRO A 251 -32.97 -32.68 -0.44
C PRO A 251 -32.84 -32.47 -1.95
N TYR A 252 -33.11 -31.25 -2.43
CA TYR A 252 -33.08 -30.87 -3.85
C TYR A 252 -31.77 -30.20 -4.30
N TYR A 253 -30.74 -30.16 -3.45
CA TYR A 253 -29.36 -29.77 -3.84
C TYR A 253 -28.50 -30.94 -4.30
N LYS A 254 -29.04 -32.16 -4.32
CA LYS A 254 -28.40 -33.37 -4.83
C LYS A 254 -28.80 -33.64 -6.28
#